data_AF-W4EKE1-F1
#
_entry.id   AF-W4EKE1-F1
#
_cell.length_a   1.000
_cell.length_b   1.000
_cell.length_c   1.000
_cell.angle_alpha   90.00
_cell.angle_beta   90.00
_cell.angle_gamma   90.00
#
_symmetry.space_group_name_H-M   'P 1'
#
loop_
_entity.id
_entity.type
_entity.pdbx_description
1 polymer ?
#
loop_
_entity_poly.entity_id
_entity_poly.type
_entity_poly.pdbx_seq_one_letter_code
_entity_poly.pdbx_strand_id
1 'polypeptide(L)'
;MRNGVILMTIISGLLFCFIMIAASLSPFPDPGGFNSLGMWLNIIMFLVFYILSLILYWVGVKGMKYVMAVFCGVGLLISLSIIVLAFVMGTVTYNVSDFLYVIVLCIMSLIANIVWYIFAFKK
;
A
#
# COMPACT_ATOMS: atom_id res chain seq x y z
N MET A 1 6.89 3.97 -21.64
CA MET A 1 6.03 3.15 -20.74
C MET A 1 6.81 2.57 -19.56
N ARG A 2 7.95 1.89 -19.77
CA ARG A 2 8.75 1.25 -18.69
C ARG A 2 9.09 2.16 -17.50
N ASN A 3 9.55 3.39 -17.76
CA ASN A 3 9.91 4.34 -16.68
C ASN A 3 8.69 4.80 -15.87
N GLY A 4 7.52 4.92 -16.51
CA GLY A 4 6.28 5.29 -15.82
C GLY A 4 5.76 4.20 -14.88
N VAL A 5 5.87 2.93 -15.29
CA VAL A 5 5.56 1.77 -14.44
C VAL A 5 6.48 1.79 -13.22
N ILE A 6 7.80 1.91 -13.41
CA ILE A 6 8.78 1.94 -12.31
C ILE A 6 8.44 3.06 -11.31
N LEU A 7 8.21 4.28 -11.80
CA LEU A 7 7.93 5.45 -10.96
C LEU A 7 6.63 5.29 -10.18
N MET A 8 5.56 4.81 -10.83
CA MET A 8 4.28 4.52 -10.15
C MET A 8 4.40 3.42 -9.11
N THR A 9 5.30 2.47 -9.33
CA THR A 9 5.51 1.43 -8.33
C THR A 9 6.23 1.98 -7.11
N ILE A 10 7.26 2.81 -7.28
CA ILE A 10 7.95 3.47 -6.16
C ILE A 10 6.94 4.31 -5.36
N ILE A 11 6.08 5.07 -6.04
CA ILE A 11 5.01 5.86 -5.40
C ILE A 11 4.07 4.96 -4.59
N SER A 12 3.60 3.86 -5.17
CA SER A 12 2.67 2.93 -4.50
C SER A 12 3.33 2.29 -3.27
N GLY A 13 4.60 1.91 -3.35
CA GLY A 13 5.36 1.37 -2.22
C GLY A 13 5.54 2.38 -1.09
N LEU A 14 5.86 3.64 -1.42
CA LEU A 14 5.97 4.73 -0.45
C LEU A 14 4.62 5.01 0.24
N LEU A 15 3.54 5.08 -0.54
CA LEU A 15 2.19 5.25 -0.01
C LEU A 15 1.83 4.14 0.98
N PHE A 16 2.17 2.89 0.66
CA PHE A 16 1.91 1.76 1.55
C PHE A 16 2.70 1.85 2.86
N CYS A 17 3.94 2.34 2.82
CA CYS A 17 4.73 2.60 4.02
C CYS A 17 4.08 3.70 4.89
N PHE A 18 3.61 4.79 4.27
CA PHE A 18 2.90 5.84 5.00
C PHE A 18 1.59 5.34 5.60
N ILE A 19 0.85 4.48 4.91
CA ILE A 19 -0.36 3.83 5.46
C ILE A 19 -0.02 3.05 6.73
N MET A 20 1.05 2.23 6.73
CA MET A 20 1.44 1.47 7.93
C MET A 20 1.82 2.37 9.11
N ILE A 21 2.55 3.45 8.84
CA ILE A 21 2.93 4.43 9.88
C ILE A 21 1.68 5.11 10.44
N ALA A 22 0.79 5.58 9.56
CA ALA A 22 -0.45 6.24 9.96
C ALA A 22 -1.42 5.29 10.69
N ALA A 23 -1.51 4.04 10.26
CA ALA A 23 -2.30 3.01 10.93
C ALA A 23 -1.81 2.78 12.37
N SER A 24 -0.48 2.76 12.57
CA SER A 24 0.14 2.60 13.89
C SER A 24 -0.06 3.81 14.82
N LEU A 25 -0.36 4.98 14.25
CA LEU A 25 -0.70 6.21 14.98
C LEU A 25 -2.21 6.29 15.31
N SER A 26 -3.05 5.69 14.46
CA SER A 26 -4.50 5.64 14.66
C SER A 26 -4.88 4.60 15.71
N PRO A 27 -6.09 4.67 16.30
CA PRO A 27 -6.51 3.76 17.37
C PRO A 27 -6.93 2.37 16.82
N PHE A 28 -6.18 1.84 15.85
CA PHE A 28 -6.29 0.43 15.47
C PHE A 28 -5.76 -0.45 16.60
N PRO A 29 -6.43 -1.59 16.88
CA PRO A 29 -5.94 -2.58 17.83
C PRO A 29 -4.73 -3.31 17.21
N ASP A 30 -3.56 -2.68 17.30
CA ASP A 30 -2.29 -3.26 16.83
C ASP A 30 -1.45 -3.72 18.02
N PRO A 31 -0.98 -4.98 18.05
CA PRO A 31 -0.16 -5.50 19.15
C PRO A 31 1.24 -4.85 19.21
N GLY A 32 1.63 -4.11 18.17
CA GLY A 32 2.90 -3.38 18.11
C GLY A 32 2.80 -1.95 18.63
N GLY A 33 1.78 -1.18 18.24
CA GLY A 33 1.78 0.27 18.45
C GLY A 33 2.89 1.00 17.66
N PHE A 34 2.81 2.34 17.65
CA PHE A 34 3.76 3.21 16.95
C PHE A 34 5.21 2.99 17.42
N ASN A 35 6.14 2.93 16.46
CA ASN A 35 7.58 2.72 16.68
C ASN A 35 7.96 1.37 17.31
N SER A 36 7.10 0.37 17.23
CA SER A 36 7.45 -0.99 17.66
C SER A 36 8.29 -1.75 16.65
N LEU A 37 9.03 -2.74 17.15
CA LEU A 37 9.74 -3.71 16.32
C LEU A 37 8.81 -4.37 15.29
N GLY A 38 7.56 -4.69 15.69
CA GLY A 38 6.57 -5.27 14.79
C GLY A 38 6.22 -4.36 13.61
N MET A 39 5.99 -3.06 13.85
CA MET A 39 5.73 -2.08 12.80
C MET A 39 6.89 -2.01 11.79
N TRP A 40 8.12 -1.86 12.29
CA TRP A 40 9.30 -1.76 11.43
C TRP A 40 9.56 -3.04 10.64
N LEU A 41 9.38 -4.21 11.24
CA LEU A 41 9.53 -5.49 10.55
C LEU A 41 8.50 -5.64 9.41
N ASN A 42 7.25 -5.25 9.64
CA ASN A 42 6.22 -5.26 8.59
C ASN A 42 6.57 -4.33 7.43
N ILE A 43 7.05 -3.11 7.73
CA ILE A 43 7.52 -2.15 6.72
C ILE A 43 8.67 -2.74 5.91
N ILE A 44 9.71 -3.24 6.58
CA ILE A 44 10.90 -3.81 5.91
C ILE A 44 10.50 -5.01 5.05
N MET A 45 9.68 -5.92 5.58
CA MET A 45 9.22 -7.10 4.87
C MET A 45 8.48 -6.71 3.58
N PHE A 46 7.52 -5.80 3.67
CA PHE A 46 6.79 -5.31 2.51
C PHE A 46 7.74 -4.67 1.49
N LEU A 47 8.63 -3.78 1.94
CA LEU A 47 9.57 -3.06 1.10
C LEU A 47 10.53 -4.01 0.37
N VAL A 48 10.99 -5.07 1.03
CA VAL A 48 11.84 -6.11 0.41
C VAL A 48 11.08 -6.84 -0.70
N PHE A 49 9.85 -7.28 -0.47
CA PHE A 49 9.05 -7.94 -1.52
C PHE A 49 8.78 -7.01 -2.70
N TYR A 50 8.54 -5.73 -2.43
CA TYR A 50 8.26 -4.73 -3.44
C TYR A 50 9.49 -4.41 -4.30
N ILE A 51 10.64 -4.18 -3.67
CA ILE A 51 11.91 -3.93 -4.35
C ILE A 51 12.35 -5.15 -5.16
N LEU A 52 12.23 -6.36 -4.59
CA LEU A 52 12.56 -7.60 -5.29
C LEU A 52 11.74 -7.74 -6.57
N SER A 53 10.43 -7.46 -6.49
CA SER A 53 9.54 -7.51 -7.64
C SER A 53 9.91 -6.50 -8.72
N LEU A 54 10.34 -5.31 -8.30
CA LEU A 54 10.75 -4.22 -9.18
C LEU A 54 12.09 -4.51 -9.89
N ILE A 55 13.07 -5.08 -9.18
CA ILE A 55 14.36 -5.50 -9.76
C ILE A 55 14.13 -6.53 -10.87
N LEU A 56 13.31 -7.55 -10.61
CA LEU A 56 13.00 -8.60 -11.58
C LEU A 56 12.25 -8.05 -12.81
N TYR A 57 11.39 -7.04 -12.62
CA TYR A 57 10.77 -6.32 -13.73
C TYR A 57 11.80 -5.55 -14.56
N TRP A 58 12.77 -4.92 -13.90
CA TRP A 58 13.83 -4.15 -14.58
C TRP A 58 14.75 -5.05 -15.42
N VAL A 59 15.05 -6.26 -14.95
CA VAL A 59 15.82 -7.29 -15.66
C VAL A 59 15.07 -7.82 -16.91
N GLY A 60 13.79 -7.48 -17.11
CA GLY A 60 13.06 -7.73 -18.35
C GLY A 60 12.39 -9.11 -18.42
N VAL A 61 12.16 -9.75 -17.27
CA VAL A 61 11.41 -11.01 -17.20
C VAL A 61 9.98 -10.77 -17.68
N LYS A 62 9.64 -11.30 -18.86
CA LYS A 62 8.38 -11.03 -19.59
C LYS A 62 7.10 -11.37 -18.80
N GLY A 63 7.19 -12.17 -17.73
CA GLY A 63 6.09 -12.51 -16.82
C GLY A 63 5.97 -11.66 -15.57
N MET A 64 6.98 -10.84 -15.22
CA MET A 64 7.02 -10.17 -13.92
C MET A 64 5.95 -9.10 -13.76
N LYS A 65 5.47 -8.52 -14.88
CA LYS A 65 4.32 -7.61 -14.88
C LYS A 65 3.07 -8.24 -14.25
N TYR A 66 2.86 -9.55 -14.37
CA TYR A 66 1.71 -10.24 -13.79
C TYR A 66 1.88 -10.44 -12.29
N VAL A 67 3.08 -10.80 -11.84
CA VAL A 67 3.39 -10.90 -10.41
C VAL A 67 3.18 -9.55 -9.71
N MET A 68 3.69 -8.48 -10.33
CA MET A 68 3.54 -7.12 -9.84
C MET A 68 2.07 -6.64 -9.87
N ALA A 69 1.30 -7.08 -10.88
CA ALA A 69 -0.14 -6.87 -10.91
C ALA A 69 -0.85 -7.60 -9.76
N VAL A 70 -0.41 -8.79 -9.35
CA VAL A 70 -0.98 -9.46 -8.16
C VAL A 70 -0.67 -8.66 -6.90
N PHE A 71 0.57 -8.21 -6.70
CA PHE A 71 0.94 -7.35 -5.56
C PHE A 71 0.13 -6.04 -5.52
N CYS A 72 -0.03 -5.39 -6.66
CA CYS A 72 -0.83 -4.17 -6.81
C CYS A 72 -2.31 -4.42 -6.47
N GLY A 73 -2.85 -5.57 -6.88
CA GLY A 73 -4.22 -6.00 -6.57
C GLY A 73 -4.42 -6.32 -5.09
N VAL A 74 -3.44 -6.96 -4.44
CA VAL A 74 -3.45 -7.17 -2.99
C VAL A 74 -3.38 -5.82 -2.27
N GLY A 75 -2.56 -4.88 -2.75
CA GLY A 75 -2.51 -3.52 -2.21
C GLY A 75 -3.84 -2.76 -2.31
N LEU A 76 -4.59 -2.94 -3.40
CA LEU A 76 -5.96 -2.41 -3.56
C LEU A 76 -6.92 -3.02 -2.53
N LEU A 77 -6.92 -4.35 -2.39
CA LEU A 77 -7.76 -5.05 -1.43
C LEU A 77 -7.47 -4.62 0.01
N ILE A 78 -6.19 -4.50 0.36
CA ILE A 78 -5.77 -4.03 1.69
C ILE A 78 -6.26 -2.60 1.91
N SER A 79 -6.02 -1.68 0.97
CA SER A 79 -6.43 -0.28 1.09
C SER A 79 -7.96 -0.14 1.25
N LEU A 80 -8.74 -0.93 0.50
CA LEU A 80 -10.20 -0.99 0.67
C LEU A 80 -10.61 -1.52 2.04
N SER A 81 -9.99 -2.61 2.50
CA SER A 81 -10.29 -3.20 3.80
C SER A 81 -9.99 -2.23 4.95
N ILE A 82 -8.89 -1.47 4.88
CA ILE A 82 -8.52 -0.47 5.88
C ILE A 82 -9.55 0.66 5.91
N ILE A 83 -10.03 1.13 4.76
CA ILE A 83 -11.08 2.16 4.71
C ILE A 83 -12.36 1.67 5.39
N VAL A 84 -12.78 0.44 5.10
CA VAL A 84 -13.98 -0.15 5.74
C VAL A 84 -13.78 -0.26 7.25
N LEU A 85 -12.64 -0.79 7.70
CA LEU A 85 -12.34 -0.92 9.13
C LEU A 85 -12.26 0.44 9.83
N ALA A 86 -11.62 1.44 9.22
CA ALA A 86 -11.55 2.80 9.74
C ALA A 86 -12.96 3.41 9.91
N PHE A 87 -13.86 3.17 8.96
CA PHE A 87 -15.24 3.66 9.05
C PHE A 87 -16.05 2.95 10.13
N VAL A 88 -15.93 1.62 10.22
CA VAL A 88 -16.60 0.83 11.26
C VAL A 88 -16.10 1.23 12.65
N MET A 89 -14.78 1.30 12.87
CA MET A 89 -14.21 1.68 14.16
C MET A 89 -14.51 3.14 14.51
N GLY A 90 -14.45 4.04 13.53
CA GLY A 90 -14.76 5.46 13.70
C GLY A 90 -16.26 5.79 13.85
N THR A 91 -17.16 4.80 13.71
CA THR A 91 -18.60 4.97 13.99
C THR A 91 -19.05 4.20 15.23
N VAL A 92 -18.39 3.09 15.56
CA VAL A 92 -18.77 2.22 16.68
C VAL A 92 -18.03 2.58 17.99
N THR A 93 -16.76 2.96 17.92
CA THR A 93 -15.88 3.04 19.11
C THR A 93 -15.16 4.37 19.25
N TYR A 94 -14.73 4.96 18.14
CA TYR A 94 -13.96 6.22 18.09
C TYR A 94 -14.65 7.23 17.19
N ASN A 95 -14.00 8.37 16.91
CA ASN A 95 -14.48 9.30 15.89
C ASN A 95 -13.83 9.00 14.53
N VAL A 96 -14.58 9.15 13.44
CA VAL A 96 -14.04 9.03 12.07
C VAL A 96 -12.87 9.99 11.81
N SER A 97 -12.84 11.14 12.50
CA SER A 97 -11.73 12.10 12.43
C SER A 97 -10.39 11.51 12.82
N ASP A 98 -10.37 10.52 13.71
CA ASP A 98 -9.15 9.91 14.24
C ASP A 98 -8.45 9.04 13.17
N PHE A 99 -9.19 8.67 12.12
CA PHE A 99 -8.69 7.87 10.99
C PHE A 99 -8.55 8.67 9.70
N LEU A 100 -8.80 9.99 9.70
CA LEU A 100 -8.78 10.82 8.49
C LEU A 100 -7.48 10.66 7.68
N TYR A 101 -6.34 10.70 8.36
CA TYR A 101 -5.03 10.54 7.71
C TYR A 101 -4.87 9.17 7.03
N VAL A 102 -5.33 8.10 7.68
CA VAL A 102 -5.28 6.74 7.13
C VAL A 102 -6.17 6.62 5.90
N ILE A 103 -7.39 7.19 5.96
CA ILE A 103 -8.35 7.17 4.86
C ILE A 103 -7.80 7.91 3.63
N VAL A 104 -7.22 9.11 3.82
CA VAL A 104 -6.63 9.89 2.72
C VAL A 104 -5.48 9.14 2.06
N LEU A 105 -4.59 8.53 2.86
CA LEU A 105 -3.48 7.73 2.32
C LEU A 105 -3.96 6.48 1.57
N CYS A 106 -5.00 5.80 2.08
CA CYS A 106 -5.61 4.67 1.39
C CYS A 106 -6.23 5.08 0.05
N ILE A 107 -6.92 6.22 -0.02
CA ILE A 107 -7.47 6.73 -1.29
C ILE A 107 -6.35 7.03 -2.29
N MET A 108 -5.28 7.70 -1.86
CA MET A 108 -4.13 7.95 -2.73
C MET A 108 -3.46 6.65 -3.20
N SER A 109 -3.36 5.65 -2.34
CA SER A 109 -2.88 4.31 -2.68
C SER A 109 -3.78 3.61 -3.70
N LEU A 110 -5.11 3.71 -3.57
CA LEU A 110 -6.05 3.18 -4.56
C LEU A 110 -5.81 3.80 -5.94
N ILE A 111 -5.71 5.13 -5.99
CA ILE A 111 -5.46 5.86 -7.24
C ILE A 111 -4.12 5.43 -7.85
N ALA A 112 -3.05 5.39 -7.06
CA ALA A 112 -1.72 5.00 -7.53
C ALA A 112 -1.71 3.59 -8.12
N ASN A 113 -2.35 2.62 -7.44
CA ASN A 113 -2.45 1.26 -7.92
C ASN A 113 -3.32 1.13 -9.18
N ILE A 114 -4.47 1.83 -9.28
CA ILE A 114 -5.30 1.86 -10.50
C ILE A 114 -4.52 2.46 -11.67
N VAL A 115 -3.84 3.58 -11.45
CA VAL A 115 -3.00 4.24 -12.46
C VAL A 115 -1.86 3.32 -12.90
N TRP A 116 -1.26 2.56 -11.97
CA TRP A 116 -0.26 1.56 -12.29
C TRP A 116 -0.79 0.48 -13.24
N TYR A 117 -1.99 -0.08 -12.99
CA TYR A 117 -2.62 -1.03 -13.92
C TYR A 117 -2.82 -0.45 -15.31
N ILE A 118 -3.31 0.80 -15.38
CA ILE A 118 -3.47 1.48 -16.66
C ILE A 118 -2.10 1.57 -17.36
N PHE A 119 -1.05 2.03 -16.71
CA PHE A 119 0.28 2.12 -17.35
C PHE A 119 0.89 0.76 -17.70
N ALA A 120 0.63 -0.29 -16.92
CA ALA A 120 1.20 -1.62 -17.13
C ALA A 120 0.54 -2.38 -18.29
N PHE A 121 -0.76 -2.15 -18.53
CA PHE A 121 -1.55 -2.86 -19.53
C PHE A 121 -2.00 -1.99 -20.72
N LYS A 122 -1.78 -0.68 -20.67
CA LYS A 122 -1.98 0.20 -21.84
C LYS A 122 -0.93 -0.13 -22.89
N LYS A 123 -1.42 -0.48 -24.08
CA LYS A 123 -0.65 -0.87 -25.25
C LYS A 123 0.19 0.27 -25.80
#